data_AF-A0AAW9H331-F1
#
_entry.id   AF-A0AAW9H331-F1
#
_cell.length_a   1.000
_cell.length_b   1.000
_cell.length_c   1.000
_cell.angle_alpha   90.00
_cell.angle_beta   90.00
_cell.angle_gamma   90.00
#
_symmetry.space_group_name_H-M   'P 1'
#
loop_
_entity.id
_entity.type
_entity.pdbx_description
1 polymer ?
#
loop_
_entity_poly.entity_id
_entity_poly.type
_entity_poly.pdbx_seq_one_letter_code
_entity_poly.pdbx_strand_id
1 'polypeptide(L)'
;MVRADFLNLAGRAGRLRYEFQGNVWCVRSDMWDNKSFEGETLQTISSAMSKVMEDGGSIISNAIDNVFSPNDDKELADVAFARFYQEVQRDGFQLPYFYELEGTESNEMLEYNYDKVIRMKINIPEELLKLNSGARPDYIQRLYDFFNQQDDLDDYILHSPYQKGGKARMDRAIDIIIDIFSWSVSPQYAKLISVMAHQWMTSHSLKSMINYKIRSSHDLSDLINRGESVDKIRRKTSSLIRDVLNTLENQVRYNLVRYLKIYRETLIYVLVSKGEKDKADKVENISAYLEFGSCNPTELSLMSLGLSRSTALFLKNKFNFPRDSSPEGLIEFLLTRNINSKNTPEFRIREIKDVLGI
;
A
#
# COMPACT_ATOMS: atom_id res chain seq x y z
N MET A 1 1.98 -9.70 -21.79
CA MET A 1 3.05 -9.32 -20.82
C MET A 1 4.31 -9.06 -21.62
N VAL A 2 5.00 -7.94 -21.42
CA VAL A 2 6.23 -7.64 -22.16
C VAL A 2 7.38 -8.50 -21.59
N ARG A 3 8.42 -8.77 -22.39
CA ARG A 3 9.57 -9.59 -21.96
C ARG A 3 10.24 -9.05 -20.69
N ALA A 4 10.36 -7.73 -20.56
CA ALA A 4 10.90 -7.08 -19.36
C ALA A 4 10.13 -7.49 -18.10
N ASP A 5 8.79 -7.44 -18.15
CA ASP A 5 7.93 -7.82 -17.03
C ASP A 5 8.03 -9.31 -16.73
N PHE A 6 8.13 -10.14 -17.78
CA PHE A 6 8.30 -11.58 -17.64
C PHE A 6 9.63 -11.93 -16.95
N LEU A 7 10.74 -11.34 -17.38
CA LEU A 7 12.06 -11.53 -16.77
C LEU A 7 12.12 -10.95 -15.35
N ASN A 8 11.45 -9.82 -15.09
CA ASN A 8 11.30 -9.28 -13.74
C ASN A 8 10.51 -10.23 -12.83
N LEU A 9 9.44 -10.83 -13.34
CA LEU A 9 8.64 -11.82 -12.59
C LEU A 9 9.43 -13.11 -12.36
N ALA A 10 10.05 -13.66 -13.40
CA ALA A 10 10.86 -14.88 -13.32
C ALA A 10 12.11 -14.67 -12.45
N GLY A 11 12.73 -13.50 -12.54
CA GLY A 11 13.86 -13.08 -11.72
C GLY A 11 13.46 -12.84 -10.27
N ARG A 12 12.30 -12.21 -10.00
CA ARG A 12 11.73 -12.13 -8.65
C ARG A 12 11.46 -13.53 -8.11
N ALA A 13 10.79 -14.40 -8.86
CA ALA A 13 10.58 -15.79 -8.45
C ALA A 13 11.88 -16.58 -8.24
N GLY A 14 12.91 -16.31 -9.04
CA GLY A 14 14.24 -16.90 -8.91
C GLY A 14 15.01 -16.41 -7.69
N ARG A 15 14.96 -15.11 -7.37
CA ARG A 15 15.50 -14.54 -6.12
C ARG A 15 14.71 -15.06 -4.92
N LEU A 16 13.39 -15.17 -5.08
CA LEU A 16 12.50 -15.77 -4.11
C LEU A 16 12.87 -17.25 -3.89
N ARG A 17 13.52 -18.02 -4.78
CA ARG A 17 14.00 -19.38 -4.39
C ARG A 17 14.87 -19.41 -3.12
N TYR A 18 15.51 -18.31 -2.75
CA TYR A 18 16.25 -18.17 -1.49
C TYR A 18 15.42 -17.66 -0.31
N GLU A 19 14.24 -17.05 -0.52
CA GLU A 19 13.43 -16.36 0.50
C GLU A 19 11.92 -16.75 0.56
N PHE A 20 11.33 -17.25 -0.53
CA PHE A 20 9.95 -17.79 -0.69
C PHE A 20 9.84 -18.87 -1.78
N GLN A 21 9.07 -19.94 -1.54
CA GLN A 21 8.93 -21.02 -2.53
C GLN A 21 7.86 -20.74 -3.60
N GLY A 22 8.28 -20.83 -4.86
CA GLY A 22 7.40 -20.90 -6.02
C GLY A 22 8.17 -21.30 -7.28
N ASN A 23 7.63 -22.23 -8.07
CA ASN A 23 8.13 -22.48 -9.42
C ASN A 23 7.27 -21.67 -10.40
N VAL A 24 7.90 -20.92 -11.30
CA VAL A 24 7.19 -20.27 -12.42
C VAL A 24 7.07 -21.30 -13.54
N TRP A 25 5.84 -21.77 -13.77
CA TRP A 25 5.54 -22.68 -14.87
C TRP A 25 4.99 -21.89 -16.05
N CYS A 26 5.67 -21.96 -17.19
CA CYS A 26 5.13 -21.44 -18.44
C CYS A 26 4.20 -22.51 -19.03
N VAL A 27 2.89 -22.29 -18.93
CA VAL A 27 1.88 -23.25 -19.42
C VAL A 27 1.47 -22.86 -20.83
N ARG A 28 1.61 -23.81 -21.78
CA ARG A 28 1.28 -23.62 -23.21
C ARG A 28 1.94 -22.38 -23.80
N SER A 29 3.23 -22.18 -23.50
CA SER A 29 3.98 -21.00 -23.91
C SER A 29 4.12 -20.87 -25.43
N ASP A 30 4.02 -21.99 -26.15
CA ASP A 30 3.91 -22.08 -27.59
C ASP A 30 2.66 -21.37 -28.17
N MET A 31 1.60 -21.24 -27.38
CA MET A 31 0.33 -20.61 -27.76
C MET A 31 0.23 -19.14 -27.36
N TRP A 32 1.29 -18.55 -26.80
CA TRP A 32 1.25 -17.15 -26.35
C TRP A 32 1.49 -16.20 -27.52
N ASP A 33 0.61 -15.21 -27.70
CA ASP A 33 0.74 -14.18 -28.74
C ASP A 33 2.10 -13.46 -28.68
N ASN A 34 2.58 -13.24 -27.45
CA ASN A 34 3.92 -12.74 -27.18
C ASN A 34 4.75 -13.82 -26.50
N LYS A 35 5.77 -14.33 -27.20
CA LYS A 35 6.74 -15.28 -26.67
C LYS A 35 7.77 -14.60 -25.76
N SER A 36 7.29 -13.99 -24.69
CA SER A 36 8.09 -13.19 -23.76
C SER A 36 9.25 -13.96 -23.10
N PHE A 37 9.22 -15.30 -23.15
CA PHE A 37 10.27 -16.18 -22.68
C PHE A 37 11.46 -16.34 -23.66
N GLU A 38 11.29 -15.99 -24.94
CA GLU A 38 12.33 -16.03 -25.98
C GLU A 38 12.95 -14.62 -26.22
N GLY A 39 14.22 -14.55 -26.63
CA GLY A 39 14.93 -13.31 -26.97
C GLY A 39 16.22 -13.08 -26.16
N GLU A 40 16.85 -11.91 -26.35
CA GLU A 40 18.09 -11.54 -25.64
C GLU A 40 17.85 -11.32 -24.13
N THR A 41 18.90 -11.54 -23.33
CA THR A 41 18.86 -11.41 -21.86
C THR A 41 19.01 -9.97 -21.39
N LEU A 42 19.72 -9.13 -22.13
CA LEU A 42 19.93 -7.73 -21.81
C LEU A 42 18.89 -6.86 -22.52
N GLN A 43 18.26 -5.96 -21.77
CA GLN A 43 17.32 -4.99 -22.31
C GLN A 43 17.71 -3.60 -21.82
N THR A 44 17.55 -2.59 -22.68
CA THR A 44 17.71 -1.19 -22.28
C THR A 44 16.63 -0.84 -21.27
N ILE A 45 17.04 -0.50 -20.05
CA ILE A 45 16.12 -0.11 -18.98
C ILE A 45 15.92 1.40 -19.08
N SER A 46 14.72 1.83 -19.46
CA SER A 46 14.30 3.23 -19.30
C SER A 46 13.61 3.42 -17.96
N SER A 47 13.89 4.55 -17.30
CA SER A 47 13.22 4.89 -16.05
C SER A 47 11.75 5.23 -16.32
N ALA A 48 10.86 4.99 -15.35
CA ALA A 48 9.46 5.37 -15.48
C ALA A 48 9.30 6.88 -15.74
N MET A 49 10.16 7.70 -15.13
CA MET A 49 10.18 9.15 -15.35
C MET A 49 10.63 9.52 -16.77
N SER A 50 11.62 8.81 -17.32
CA SER A 50 12.05 9.02 -18.70
C SER A 50 10.89 8.82 -19.67
N LYS A 51 10.08 7.76 -19.47
CA LYS A 51 8.87 7.52 -20.27
C LYS A 51 7.83 8.62 -20.12
N VAL A 52 7.63 9.10 -18.89
CA VAL A 52 6.71 10.22 -18.61
C VAL A 52 7.17 11.50 -19.31
N MET A 53 8.48 11.72 -19.46
CA MET A 53 9.03 12.91 -20.08
C MET A 53 9.15 12.83 -21.61
N GLU A 54 8.86 11.68 -22.24
CA GLU A 54 8.92 11.54 -23.72
C GLU A 54 8.01 12.55 -24.44
N ASP A 55 6.88 12.90 -23.83
CA ASP A 55 5.92 13.90 -24.33
C ASP A 55 5.99 15.25 -23.59
N GLY A 56 7.09 15.50 -22.86
CA GLY A 56 7.26 16.70 -22.05
C GLY A 56 6.53 16.66 -20.70
N GLY A 57 5.97 15.52 -20.32
CA GLY A 57 5.27 15.35 -19.04
C GLY A 57 3.81 15.76 -19.12
N SER A 58 3.09 15.36 -20.17
CA SER A 58 1.66 15.68 -20.33
C SER A 58 0.82 15.20 -19.14
N ILE A 59 1.14 14.01 -18.63
CA ILE A 59 0.48 13.43 -17.46
C ILE A 59 0.77 14.23 -16.18
N ILE A 60 1.93 14.91 -16.09
CA ILE A 60 2.26 15.80 -14.97
C ILE A 60 1.41 17.07 -15.05
N SER A 61 1.25 17.62 -16.26
CA SER A 61 0.36 18.76 -16.50
C SER A 61 -1.08 18.48 -16.05
N ASN A 62 -1.61 17.31 -16.42
CA ASN A 62 -2.91 16.82 -15.97
C ASN A 62 -3.02 16.78 -14.43
N ALA A 63 -1.97 16.32 -13.75
CA ALA A 63 -1.94 16.31 -12.28
C ALA A 63 -1.92 17.72 -11.68
N ILE A 64 -1.06 18.61 -12.22
CA ILE A 64 -0.92 20.01 -11.77
C ILE A 64 -2.25 20.75 -11.89
N ASP A 65 -2.92 20.65 -13.05
CA ASP A 65 -4.16 21.35 -13.33
C ASP A 65 -5.40 20.59 -12.84
N ASN A 66 -5.21 19.38 -12.29
CA ASN A 66 -6.26 18.48 -11.81
C ASN A 66 -7.31 18.16 -12.88
N VAL A 67 -6.83 17.94 -14.12
CA VAL A 67 -7.64 17.59 -15.29
C VAL A 67 -7.33 16.14 -15.66
N PHE A 68 -8.27 15.24 -15.35
CA PHE A 68 -8.11 13.82 -15.63
C PHE A 68 -9.24 13.30 -16.51
N SER A 69 -8.85 12.58 -17.56
CA SER A 69 -9.75 11.74 -18.35
C SER A 69 -10.00 10.40 -17.65
N PRO A 70 -11.12 9.70 -17.93
CA PRO A 70 -11.42 8.40 -17.29
C PRO A 70 -10.36 7.31 -17.48
N ASN A 71 -9.51 7.43 -18.51
CA ASN A 71 -8.45 6.47 -18.82
C ASN A 71 -7.07 6.88 -18.31
N ASP A 72 -6.95 8.06 -17.68
CA ASP A 72 -5.66 8.55 -17.20
C ASP A 72 -5.22 7.75 -15.97
N ASP A 73 -3.94 7.38 -15.94
CA ASP A 73 -3.33 6.80 -14.76
C ASP A 73 -3.01 7.90 -13.74
N LYS A 74 -4.05 8.31 -13.00
CA LYS A 74 -3.94 9.35 -11.97
C LYS A 74 -2.84 9.04 -10.95
N GLU A 75 -2.60 7.77 -10.65
CA GLU A 75 -1.61 7.39 -9.66
C GLU A 75 -0.20 7.63 -10.18
N LEU A 76 0.08 7.23 -11.43
CA LEU A 76 1.33 7.56 -12.10
C LEU A 76 1.50 9.08 -12.22
N ALA A 77 0.43 9.80 -12.57
CA ALA A 77 0.42 11.26 -12.66
C ALA A 77 0.84 11.93 -11.34
N ASP A 78 0.22 11.52 -10.23
CA ASP A 78 0.51 12.07 -8.90
C ASP A 78 1.95 11.77 -8.46
N VAL A 79 2.45 10.56 -8.71
CA VAL A 79 3.84 10.17 -8.38
C VAL A 79 4.86 10.88 -9.27
N ALA A 80 4.59 11.00 -10.57
CA ALA A 80 5.44 11.72 -11.51
C ALA A 80 5.50 13.20 -11.17
N PHE A 81 4.37 13.81 -10.83
CA PHE A 81 4.32 15.20 -10.38
C PHE A 81 5.10 15.39 -9.06
N ALA A 82 4.89 14.52 -8.05
CA ALA A 82 5.65 14.58 -6.81
C ALA A 82 7.17 14.52 -7.06
N ARG A 83 7.60 13.57 -7.91
CA ARG A 83 9.00 13.42 -8.30
C ARG A 83 9.53 14.64 -9.05
N PHE A 84 8.80 15.12 -10.05
CA PHE A 84 9.19 16.29 -10.84
C PHE A 84 9.33 17.54 -9.98
N TYR A 85 8.40 17.74 -9.04
CA TYR A 85 8.50 18.84 -8.08
C TYR A 85 9.82 18.78 -7.31
N GLN A 86 10.21 17.61 -6.78
CA GLN A 86 11.47 17.46 -6.05
C GLN A 86 12.69 17.72 -6.94
N GLU A 87 12.67 17.23 -8.17
CA GLU A 87 13.72 17.44 -9.17
C GLU A 87 13.87 18.93 -9.52
N VAL A 88 12.75 19.65 -9.73
CA VAL A 88 12.76 21.10 -9.99
C VAL A 88 13.28 21.90 -8.81
N GLN A 89 12.88 21.57 -7.58
CA GLN A 89 13.37 22.27 -6.38
C GLN A 89 14.88 22.05 -6.15
N ARG A 90 15.40 20.87 -6.54
CA ARG A 90 16.81 20.52 -6.35
C ARG A 90 17.70 21.09 -7.45
N ASP A 91 17.31 20.92 -8.71
CA ASP A 91 18.20 21.11 -9.86
C ASP A 91 17.75 22.27 -10.78
N GLY A 92 16.49 22.72 -10.68
CA GLY A 92 15.95 23.79 -11.52
C GLY A 92 16.07 23.47 -13.02
N PHE A 93 16.58 24.43 -13.81
CA PHE A 93 16.80 24.26 -15.25
C PHE A 93 17.96 23.32 -15.61
N GLN A 94 18.71 22.80 -14.63
CA GLN A 94 19.81 21.86 -14.91
C GLN A 94 19.33 20.42 -15.13
N LEU A 95 18.02 20.17 -15.10
CA LEU A 95 17.46 18.85 -15.35
C LEU A 95 17.80 18.37 -16.76
N PRO A 96 18.20 17.09 -16.94
CA PRO A 96 18.55 16.56 -18.26
C PRO A 96 17.45 16.74 -19.31
N TYR A 97 16.19 16.70 -18.90
CA TYR A 97 15.02 16.83 -19.77
C TYR A 97 15.02 18.12 -20.60
N PHE A 98 15.53 19.24 -20.06
CA PHE A 98 15.59 20.51 -20.79
C PHE A 98 16.57 20.46 -21.96
N TYR A 99 17.68 19.74 -21.82
CA TYR A 99 18.64 19.54 -22.90
C TYR A 99 18.15 18.49 -23.90
N GLU A 100 17.52 17.43 -23.41
CA GLU A 100 17.05 16.31 -24.24
C GLU A 100 15.87 16.71 -25.14
N LEU A 101 15.00 17.61 -24.68
CA LEU A 101 13.80 18.04 -25.39
C LEU A 101 13.95 19.37 -26.13
N GLU A 102 15.11 20.03 -26.06
CA GLU A 102 15.32 21.35 -26.67
C GLU A 102 14.94 21.37 -28.16
N GLY A 103 14.07 22.32 -28.55
CA GLY A 103 13.59 22.48 -29.92
C GLY A 103 12.50 21.49 -30.37
N THR A 104 11.99 20.65 -29.47
CA THR A 104 10.83 19.77 -29.73
C THR A 104 9.51 20.42 -29.29
N GLU A 105 8.38 19.98 -29.86
CA GLU A 105 7.04 20.39 -29.39
C GLU A 105 6.81 20.03 -27.90
N SER A 106 7.45 18.95 -27.42
CA SER A 106 7.41 18.51 -26.02
C SER A 106 8.09 19.50 -25.05
N ASN A 107 9.00 20.36 -25.53
CA ASN A 107 9.69 21.33 -24.68
C ASN A 107 8.73 22.36 -24.09
N GLU A 108 7.75 22.82 -24.87
CA GLU A 108 6.74 23.80 -24.41
C GLU A 108 5.95 23.26 -23.21
N MET A 109 5.66 21.95 -23.21
CA MET A 109 4.97 21.28 -22.13
C MET A 109 5.83 21.15 -20.87
N LEU A 110 7.11 20.82 -21.02
CA LEU A 110 8.05 20.78 -19.92
C LEU A 110 8.23 22.16 -19.28
N GLU A 111 8.40 23.21 -20.09
CA GLU A 111 8.50 24.60 -19.63
C GLU A 111 7.23 25.04 -18.90
N TYR A 112 6.04 24.71 -19.43
CA TYR A 112 4.77 24.96 -18.74
C TYR A 112 4.72 24.31 -17.35
N ASN A 113 5.07 23.03 -17.27
CA ASN A 113 5.08 22.27 -16.02
C ASN A 113 6.07 22.88 -15.01
N TYR A 114 7.27 23.24 -15.47
CA TYR A 114 8.29 23.88 -14.66
C TYR A 114 7.82 25.22 -14.08
N ASP A 115 7.27 26.09 -14.93
CA ASP A 115 6.76 27.39 -14.54
C ASP A 115 5.64 27.28 -13.50
N LYS A 116 4.75 26.28 -13.66
CA LYS A 116 3.72 25.97 -12.67
C LYS A 116 4.34 25.57 -11.34
N VAL A 117 5.30 24.64 -11.34
CA VAL A 117 5.98 24.17 -10.12
C VAL A 117 6.65 25.30 -9.35
N ILE A 118 7.40 26.18 -10.02
CA ILE A 118 8.09 27.30 -9.35
C ILE A 118 7.12 28.31 -8.74
N ARG A 119 5.97 28.51 -9.39
CA ARG A 119 4.95 29.46 -8.91
C ARG A 119 4.07 28.87 -7.81
N MET A 120 4.15 27.56 -7.54
CA MET A 120 3.38 26.93 -6.47
C MET A 120 3.83 27.43 -5.10
N LYS A 121 2.84 27.83 -4.29
CA LYS A 121 3.06 28.26 -2.91
C LYS A 121 2.96 27.05 -1.97
N ILE A 122 4.09 26.41 -1.71
CA ILE A 122 4.21 25.33 -0.74
C ILE A 122 4.96 25.86 0.48
N ASN A 123 4.23 26.05 1.59
CA ASN A 123 4.72 26.59 2.85
C ASN A 123 4.99 25.49 3.89
N ILE A 124 4.89 24.23 3.47
CA ILE A 124 5.11 23.08 4.33
C ILE A 124 6.59 23.04 4.75
N PRO A 125 6.88 22.69 6.00
CA PRO A 125 8.24 22.42 6.45
C PRO A 125 8.98 21.41 5.56
N GLU A 126 10.24 21.70 5.26
CA GLU A 126 11.08 20.87 4.38
C GLU A 126 11.21 19.43 4.88
N GLU A 127 11.25 19.23 6.20
CA GLU A 127 11.30 17.91 6.84
C GLU A 127 10.09 17.05 6.47
N LEU A 128 8.88 17.63 6.48
CA LEU A 128 7.65 16.91 6.15
C LEU A 128 7.57 16.59 4.65
N LEU A 129 8.07 17.48 3.79
CA LEU A 129 8.21 17.25 2.35
C LEU A 129 9.22 16.12 2.06
N LYS A 130 10.37 16.08 2.76
CA LYS A 130 11.37 15.02 2.59
C LYS A 130 10.84 13.66 3.00
N LEU A 131 10.12 13.58 4.13
CA LEU A 131 9.49 12.34 4.62
C LEU A 131 8.44 11.79 3.66
N ASN A 132 7.81 12.67 2.89
CA ASN A 132 6.70 12.38 1.97
C ASN A 132 7.00 12.74 0.52
N SER A 133 8.26 12.61 0.09
CA SER A 133 8.73 13.01 -1.25
C SER A 133 8.04 12.29 -2.42
N GLY A 134 7.48 11.11 -2.17
CA GLY A 134 6.67 10.35 -3.15
C GLY A 134 5.21 10.80 -3.24
N ALA A 135 4.81 11.83 -2.51
CA ALA A 135 3.46 12.38 -2.52
C ALA A 135 3.46 13.83 -3.00
N ARG A 136 2.33 14.19 -3.60
CA ARG A 136 2.08 15.53 -4.13
C ARG A 136 2.21 16.61 -3.04
N PRO A 137 3.04 17.63 -3.25
CA PRO A 137 3.27 18.67 -2.24
C PRO A 137 2.01 19.47 -1.95
N ASP A 138 1.16 19.74 -2.95
CA ASP A 138 -0.10 20.46 -2.79
C ASP A 138 -1.12 19.69 -1.94
N TYR A 139 -1.15 18.35 -2.02
CA TYR A 139 -1.99 17.54 -1.13
C TYR A 139 -1.49 17.54 0.31
N ILE A 140 -0.17 17.47 0.53
CA ILE A 140 0.40 17.60 1.88
C ILE A 140 0.09 19.00 2.43
N GLN A 141 0.13 20.04 1.59
CA GLN A 141 -0.16 21.43 1.98
C GLN A 141 -1.62 21.55 2.44
N ARG A 142 -2.56 21.01 1.66
CA ARG A 142 -3.99 20.97 2.03
C ARG A 142 -4.20 20.30 3.39
N LEU A 143 -3.52 19.17 3.65
CA LEU A 143 -3.63 18.47 4.93
C LEU A 143 -3.03 19.25 6.09
N TYR A 144 -1.88 19.88 5.84
CA TYR A 144 -1.20 20.73 6.81
C TYR A 144 -2.06 21.94 7.19
N ASP A 145 -2.65 22.62 6.20
CA ASP A 145 -3.55 23.75 6.42
C ASP A 145 -4.81 23.30 7.16
N PHE A 146 -5.38 22.15 6.78
CA PHE A 146 -6.55 21.57 7.45
C PHE A 146 -6.33 21.40 8.95
N PHE A 147 -5.20 20.82 9.37
CA PHE A 147 -4.90 20.64 10.80
C PHE A 147 -4.54 21.95 11.51
N ASN A 148 -3.88 22.88 10.83
CA ASN A 148 -3.56 24.18 11.42
C ASN A 148 -4.81 25.01 11.71
N GLN A 149 -5.84 24.89 10.87
CA GLN A 149 -7.13 25.56 11.05
C GLN A 149 -7.98 25.01 12.21
N GLN A 150 -7.63 23.85 12.78
CA GLN A 150 -8.36 23.29 13.92
C GLN A 150 -7.86 23.88 15.25
N ASP A 151 -8.78 24.28 16.11
CA ASP A 151 -8.44 24.74 17.46
C ASP A 151 -7.95 23.58 18.34
N ASP A 152 -8.63 22.43 18.27
CA ASP A 152 -8.30 21.21 18.99
C ASP A 152 -8.11 20.03 18.02
N LEU A 153 -7.09 19.23 18.29
CA LEU A 153 -6.67 18.10 17.47
C LEU A 153 -6.98 16.73 18.09
N ASP A 154 -7.54 16.67 19.30
CA ASP A 154 -7.85 15.41 20.01
C ASP A 154 -8.70 14.45 19.17
N ASP A 155 -9.56 15.02 18.32
CA ASP A 155 -10.48 14.28 17.51
C ASP A 155 -9.87 13.59 16.29
N TYR A 156 -8.61 13.92 15.99
CA TYR A 156 -7.84 13.42 14.84
C TYR A 156 -6.74 12.43 15.27
N ILE A 157 -6.47 12.32 16.57
CA ILE A 157 -5.50 11.37 17.11
C ILE A 157 -5.97 9.94 16.80
N LEU A 158 -5.12 9.21 16.07
CA LEU A 158 -5.34 7.80 15.77
C LEU A 158 -5.04 6.97 17.03
N HIS A 159 -6.01 6.11 17.38
CA HIS A 159 -5.90 5.19 18.51
C HIS A 159 -5.78 3.75 18.03
N SER A 160 -5.40 2.86 18.95
CA SER A 160 -5.26 1.44 18.66
C SER A 160 -6.56 0.89 18.07
N PRO A 161 -6.51 0.04 17.02
CA PRO A 161 -7.71 -0.58 16.45
C PRO A 161 -8.52 -1.42 17.45
N TYR A 162 -7.90 -1.88 18.55
CA TYR A 162 -8.56 -2.59 19.64
C TYR A 162 -9.19 -1.65 20.69
N GLN A 163 -8.78 -0.38 20.74
CA GLN A 163 -9.31 0.59 21.68
C GLN A 163 -10.73 1.00 21.28
N LYS A 164 -11.61 1.17 22.28
CA LYS A 164 -12.95 1.73 22.06
C LYS A 164 -12.82 3.11 21.39
N GLY A 165 -13.50 3.29 20.26
CA GLY A 165 -13.43 4.51 19.45
C GLY A 165 -12.30 4.54 18.42
N GLY A 166 -11.33 3.62 18.46
CA GLY A 166 -10.22 3.57 17.49
C GLY A 166 -10.69 3.41 16.04
N LYS A 167 -11.69 2.54 15.82
CA LYS A 167 -12.33 2.42 14.49
C LYS A 167 -12.95 3.75 14.03
N ALA A 168 -13.63 4.48 14.92
CA ALA A 168 -14.28 5.74 14.55
C ALA A 168 -13.26 6.83 14.21
N ARG A 169 -12.12 6.88 14.92
CA ARG A 169 -10.99 7.76 14.57
C ARG A 169 -10.43 7.42 13.18
N MET A 170 -10.29 6.14 12.86
CA MET A 170 -9.86 5.69 11.53
C MET A 170 -10.88 6.04 10.44
N ASP A 171 -12.18 5.83 10.68
CA ASP A 171 -13.24 6.20 9.72
C ASP A 171 -13.18 7.69 9.39
N ARG A 172 -13.02 8.55 10.41
CA ARG A 172 -12.84 10.00 10.23
C ARG A 172 -11.58 10.33 9.43
N ALA A 173 -10.46 9.67 9.71
CA ALA A 173 -9.23 9.89 8.95
C ALA A 173 -9.41 9.49 7.47
N ILE A 174 -10.14 8.41 7.19
CA ILE A 174 -10.50 8.01 5.81
C ILE A 174 -11.34 9.09 5.13
N ASP A 175 -12.35 9.64 5.80
CA ASP A 175 -13.18 10.71 5.23
C ASP A 175 -12.36 11.95 4.87
N ILE A 176 -11.43 12.36 5.74
CA ILE A 176 -10.51 13.48 5.49
C ILE A 176 -9.58 13.15 4.31
N ILE A 177 -9.01 11.95 4.28
CA ILE A 177 -8.10 11.50 3.22
C ILE A 177 -8.80 11.52 1.85
N ILE A 178 -10.06 11.09 1.79
CA ILE A 178 -10.83 11.06 0.54
C ILE A 178 -10.91 12.46 -0.09
N ASP A 179 -11.21 13.47 0.73
CA ASP A 179 -11.27 14.85 0.26
C ASP A 179 -9.88 15.43 -0.06
N ILE A 180 -8.95 15.34 0.88
CA ILE A 180 -7.62 15.97 0.81
C ILE A 180 -6.79 15.44 -0.36
N PHE A 181 -6.81 14.14 -0.60
CA PHE A 181 -6.04 13.50 -1.68
C PHE A 181 -6.88 13.30 -2.95
N SER A 182 -8.12 13.81 -2.98
CA SER A 182 -9.05 13.63 -4.09
C SER A 182 -9.14 12.14 -4.49
N TRP A 183 -9.23 11.25 -3.50
CA TRP A 183 -9.18 9.81 -3.69
C TRP A 183 -10.51 9.33 -4.30
N SER A 184 -10.46 8.81 -5.53
CA SER A 184 -11.64 8.43 -6.30
C SER A 184 -12.25 7.11 -5.81
N VAL A 185 -12.93 7.17 -4.67
CA VAL A 185 -13.67 6.04 -4.08
C VAL A 185 -15.09 6.46 -3.73
N SER A 186 -16.07 5.60 -4.05
CA SER A 186 -17.45 5.86 -3.67
C SER A 186 -17.63 5.74 -2.15
N PRO A 187 -18.61 6.44 -1.54
CA PRO A 187 -18.85 6.34 -0.10
C PRO A 187 -19.13 4.92 0.39
N GLN A 188 -19.82 4.10 -0.41
CA GLN A 188 -20.08 2.70 -0.07
C GLN A 188 -18.79 1.86 -0.12
N TYR A 189 -17.91 2.14 -1.08
CA TYR A 189 -16.63 1.44 -1.19
C TYR A 189 -15.65 1.87 -0.08
N ALA A 190 -15.62 3.15 0.29
CA ALA A 190 -14.87 3.65 1.44
C ALA A 190 -15.25 2.94 2.74
N LYS A 191 -16.56 2.71 2.99
CA LYS A 191 -17.04 1.92 4.13
C LYS A 191 -16.54 0.48 4.09
N LEU A 192 -16.53 -0.16 2.92
CA LEU A 192 -15.97 -1.49 2.76
C LEU A 192 -14.47 -1.51 3.07
N ILE A 193 -13.72 -0.54 2.55
CA ILE A 193 -12.28 -0.39 2.80
C ILE A 193 -12.02 -0.24 4.29
N SER A 194 -12.76 0.63 4.99
CA SER A 194 -12.68 0.81 6.45
C SER A 194 -12.90 -0.51 7.21
N VAL A 195 -13.96 -1.26 6.86
CA VAL A 195 -14.26 -2.54 7.51
C VAL A 195 -13.13 -3.55 7.26
N MET A 196 -12.65 -3.64 6.03
CA MET A 196 -11.55 -4.55 5.67
C MET A 196 -10.24 -4.16 6.36
N ALA A 197 -9.93 -2.86 6.43
CA ALA A 197 -8.78 -2.32 7.15
C ALA A 197 -8.82 -2.69 8.63
N HIS A 198 -9.97 -2.48 9.28
CA HIS A 198 -10.16 -2.83 10.69
C HIS A 198 -10.01 -4.33 10.93
N GLN A 199 -10.66 -5.18 10.13
CA GLN A 199 -10.52 -6.64 10.21
C GLN A 199 -9.07 -7.09 10.01
N TRP A 200 -8.40 -6.51 9.01
CA TRP A 200 -7.01 -6.84 8.68
C TRP A 200 -6.07 -6.56 9.85
N MET A 201 -6.16 -5.37 10.47
CA MET A 201 -5.34 -4.99 11.62
C MET A 201 -5.68 -5.75 12.91
N THR A 202 -6.94 -6.19 13.07
CA THR A 202 -7.41 -6.92 14.25
C THR A 202 -7.29 -8.44 14.08
N SER A 203 -6.23 -8.88 13.40
CA SER A 203 -5.80 -10.28 13.30
C SER A 203 -6.81 -11.23 12.64
N HIS A 204 -7.78 -10.72 11.86
CA HIS A 204 -8.62 -11.60 11.05
C HIS A 204 -7.79 -12.25 9.94
N SER A 205 -7.91 -13.57 9.80
CA SER A 205 -7.26 -14.30 8.70
C SER A 205 -7.91 -13.92 7.35
N LEU A 206 -7.13 -13.98 6.27
CA LEU A 206 -7.65 -13.77 4.90
C LEU A 206 -8.82 -14.73 4.60
N LYS A 207 -8.72 -15.99 5.06
CA LYS A 207 -9.81 -16.97 4.98
C LYS A 207 -11.08 -16.46 5.68
N SER A 208 -10.96 -15.86 6.86
CA SER A 208 -12.10 -15.28 7.58
C SER A 208 -12.74 -14.13 6.81
N MET A 209 -11.93 -13.22 6.24
CA MET A 209 -12.43 -12.08 5.47
C MET A 209 -13.14 -12.52 4.19
N ILE A 210 -12.56 -13.49 3.46
CA ILE A 210 -13.18 -14.11 2.28
C ILE A 210 -14.53 -14.75 2.65
N ASN A 211 -14.55 -15.57 3.71
CA ASN A 211 -15.76 -16.23 4.16
C ASN A 211 -16.84 -15.23 4.59
N TYR A 212 -16.44 -14.16 5.26
CA TYR A 212 -17.34 -13.07 5.62
C TYR A 212 -17.99 -12.45 4.37
N LYS A 213 -17.18 -12.07 3.37
CA LYS A 213 -17.67 -11.49 2.10
C LYS A 213 -18.62 -12.44 1.35
N ILE A 214 -18.28 -13.73 1.29
CA ILE A 214 -19.11 -14.76 0.64
C ILE A 214 -20.46 -14.87 1.36
N ARG A 215 -20.46 -14.97 2.69
CA ARG A 215 -21.68 -15.09 3.50
C ARG A 215 -22.56 -13.86 3.46
N SER A 216 -21.97 -12.67 3.39
CA SER A 216 -22.71 -11.40 3.34
C SER A 216 -23.21 -11.03 1.94
N SER A 217 -22.93 -11.85 0.91
CA SER A 217 -23.29 -11.54 -0.47
C SER A 217 -24.74 -11.94 -0.75
N HIS A 218 -25.62 -10.93 -0.88
CA HIS A 218 -27.02 -11.13 -1.28
C HIS A 218 -27.10 -11.76 -2.67
N ASP A 219 -26.36 -11.24 -3.65
CA ASP A 219 -26.33 -11.79 -5.02
C ASP A 219 -26.00 -13.29 -5.05
N LEU A 220 -25.01 -13.72 -4.27
CA LEU A 220 -24.61 -15.13 -4.24
C LEU A 220 -25.70 -15.99 -3.57
N SER A 221 -26.29 -15.47 -2.49
CA SER A 221 -27.39 -16.14 -1.80
C SER A 221 -28.61 -16.29 -2.72
N ASP A 222 -28.94 -15.26 -3.50
CA ASP A 222 -30.03 -15.28 -4.47
C ASP A 222 -29.78 -16.29 -5.60
N LEU A 223 -28.55 -16.37 -6.12
CA LEU A 223 -28.20 -17.39 -7.12
C LEU A 223 -28.39 -18.81 -6.59
N ILE A 224 -27.99 -19.06 -5.34
CA ILE A 224 -28.16 -20.35 -4.68
C ILE A 224 -29.65 -20.66 -4.48
N ASN A 225 -30.43 -19.69 -3.98
CA ASN A 225 -31.86 -19.86 -3.71
C ASN A 225 -32.68 -20.11 -4.98
N ARG A 226 -32.26 -19.54 -6.12
CA ARG A 226 -32.90 -19.77 -7.43
C ARG A 226 -32.51 -21.10 -8.09
N GLY A 227 -31.62 -21.88 -7.48
CA GLY A 227 -31.16 -23.15 -8.06
C GLY A 227 -30.35 -22.98 -9.34
N GLU A 228 -29.61 -21.87 -9.47
CA GLU A 228 -28.78 -21.60 -10.64
C GLU A 228 -27.64 -22.61 -10.81
N SER A 229 -27.06 -22.66 -12.02
CA SER A 229 -26.01 -23.66 -12.32
C SER A 229 -24.78 -23.53 -11.40
N VAL A 230 -24.18 -24.68 -11.08
CA VAL A 230 -22.97 -24.77 -10.25
C VAL A 230 -21.85 -23.89 -10.78
N ASP A 231 -21.69 -23.80 -12.10
CA ASP A 231 -20.67 -22.96 -12.75
C ASP A 231 -20.91 -21.46 -12.52
N LYS A 232 -22.17 -21.01 -12.49
CA LYS A 232 -22.51 -19.60 -12.22
C LYS A 232 -22.20 -19.24 -10.76
N ILE A 233 -22.56 -20.11 -9.83
CA ILE A 233 -22.27 -19.96 -8.40
C ILE A 233 -20.75 -19.94 -8.16
N ARG A 234 -20.01 -20.86 -8.79
CA ARG A 234 -18.55 -20.92 -8.70
C ARG A 234 -17.89 -19.65 -9.25
N ARG A 235 -18.32 -19.16 -10.43
CA ARG A 235 -17.80 -17.91 -11.01
C ARG A 235 -18.04 -16.71 -10.10
N LYS A 236 -19.24 -16.57 -9.54
CA LYS A 236 -19.54 -15.47 -8.59
C LYS A 236 -18.68 -15.58 -7.33
N THR A 237 -18.53 -16.78 -6.76
CA THR A 237 -17.67 -17.02 -5.60
C THR A 237 -16.22 -16.63 -5.89
N SER A 238 -15.66 -17.06 -7.02
CA SER A 238 -14.31 -16.66 -7.45
C SER A 238 -14.18 -15.16 -7.69
N SER A 239 -15.24 -14.49 -8.15
CA SER A 239 -15.26 -13.02 -8.24
C SER A 239 -15.15 -12.38 -6.87
N LEU A 240 -15.98 -12.79 -5.90
CA LEU A 240 -15.95 -12.24 -4.54
C LEU A 240 -14.58 -12.44 -3.86
N ILE A 241 -13.93 -13.59 -4.09
CA ILE A 241 -12.57 -13.85 -3.59
C ILE A 241 -11.59 -12.84 -4.20
N ARG A 242 -11.62 -12.65 -5.53
CA ARG A 242 -10.76 -11.68 -6.22
C ARG A 242 -11.02 -10.26 -5.74
N ASP A 243 -12.28 -9.90 -5.51
CA ASP A 243 -12.64 -8.57 -4.99
C ASP A 243 -12.01 -8.33 -3.62
N VAL A 244 -12.08 -9.31 -2.70
CA VAL A 244 -11.44 -9.21 -1.38
C VAL A 244 -9.93 -9.04 -1.50
N LEU A 245 -9.27 -9.85 -2.34
CA LEU A 245 -7.83 -9.75 -2.55
C LEU A 245 -7.44 -8.40 -3.15
N ASN A 246 -8.15 -7.96 -4.19
CA ASN A 246 -7.89 -6.71 -4.90
C ASN A 246 -8.10 -5.49 -4.00
N THR A 247 -9.19 -5.45 -3.22
CA THR A 247 -9.44 -4.36 -2.27
C THR A 247 -8.40 -4.37 -1.15
N LEU A 248 -8.03 -5.54 -0.62
CA LEU A 248 -7.03 -5.64 0.43
C LEU A 248 -5.65 -5.14 -0.05
N GLU A 249 -5.18 -5.60 -1.20
CA GLU A 249 -3.86 -5.21 -1.69
C GLU A 249 -3.83 -3.75 -2.15
N ASN A 250 -4.74 -3.35 -3.05
CA ASN A 250 -4.63 -2.05 -3.71
C ASN A 250 -5.22 -0.89 -2.87
N GLN A 251 -6.28 -1.15 -2.11
CA GLN A 251 -6.91 -0.07 -1.33
C GLN A 251 -6.41 -0.04 0.11
N VAL A 252 -6.41 -1.18 0.80
CA VAL A 252 -6.06 -1.23 2.23
C VAL A 252 -4.54 -1.19 2.44
N ARG A 253 -3.77 -2.04 1.77
CA ARG A 253 -2.32 -2.18 1.98
C ARG A 253 -1.47 -1.20 1.16
N TYR A 254 -2.05 -0.61 0.13
CA TYR A 254 -1.35 0.36 -0.71
C TYR A 254 -1.86 1.80 -0.49
N ASN A 255 -3.04 2.14 -1.02
CA ASN A 255 -3.56 3.52 -0.94
C ASN A 255 -3.71 4.00 0.51
N LEU A 256 -4.39 3.23 1.36
CA LEU A 256 -4.68 3.65 2.73
C LEU A 256 -3.41 3.70 3.60
N VAL A 257 -2.45 2.77 3.40
CA VAL A 257 -1.13 2.83 4.05
C VAL A 257 -0.43 4.13 3.69
N ARG A 258 -0.34 4.47 2.40
CA ARG A 258 0.31 5.69 1.91
C ARG A 258 -0.35 6.94 2.51
N TYR A 259 -1.67 7.05 2.41
CA TYR A 259 -2.38 8.24 2.87
C TYR A 259 -2.39 8.39 4.39
N LEU A 260 -2.56 7.30 5.15
CA LEU A 260 -2.51 7.36 6.61
C LEU A 260 -1.10 7.64 7.14
N LYS A 261 -0.06 7.22 6.42
CA LYS A 261 1.32 7.60 6.75
C LYS A 261 1.47 9.13 6.69
N ILE A 262 1.09 9.74 5.57
CA ILE A 262 1.15 11.19 5.38
C ILE A 262 0.27 11.90 6.43
N TYR A 263 -0.96 11.41 6.64
CA TYR A 263 -1.86 11.93 7.67
C TYR A 263 -1.22 11.96 9.05
N ARG A 264 -0.63 10.83 9.47
CA ARG A 264 0.00 10.71 10.77
C ARG A 264 1.20 11.65 10.91
N GLU A 265 2.06 11.69 9.90
CA GLU A 265 3.27 12.53 9.93
C GLU A 265 2.93 14.01 9.98
N THR A 266 1.98 14.46 9.15
CA THR A 266 1.48 15.83 9.18
C THR A 266 0.82 16.17 10.53
N LEU A 267 -0.01 15.28 11.06
CA LEU A 267 -0.68 15.49 12.36
C LEU A 267 0.34 15.61 13.51
N ILE A 268 1.32 14.70 13.57
CA ILE A 268 2.39 14.75 14.58
C ILE A 268 3.16 16.05 14.49
N TYR A 269 3.52 16.47 13.26
CA TYR A 269 4.23 17.72 13.05
C TYR A 269 3.44 18.93 13.60
N VAL A 270 2.14 19.01 13.29
CA VAL A 270 1.29 20.13 13.73
C VAL A 270 1.08 20.09 15.24
N LEU A 271 0.87 18.91 15.85
CA LEU A 271 0.75 18.76 17.30
C LEU A 271 2.02 19.25 18.02
N VAL A 272 3.20 18.81 17.57
CA VAL A 272 4.48 19.27 18.15
C VAL A 272 4.66 20.78 17.98
N SER A 273 4.31 21.33 16.81
CA SER A 273 4.40 22.77 16.54
C SER A 273 3.46 23.61 17.42
N LYS A 274 2.32 23.02 17.86
CA LYS A 274 1.38 23.65 18.81
C LYS A 274 1.77 23.42 20.28
N GLY A 275 2.90 22.76 20.57
CA GLY A 275 3.35 22.45 21.93
C GLY A 275 2.70 21.21 22.56
N GLU A 276 1.93 20.44 21.79
CA GLU A 276 1.14 19.29 22.24
C GLU A 276 1.91 17.97 22.06
N LYS A 277 3.17 17.93 22.50
CA LYS A 277 4.06 16.76 22.30
C LYS A 277 3.52 15.48 22.94
N ASP A 278 2.91 15.59 24.12
CA ASP A 278 2.31 14.45 24.84
C ASP A 278 1.14 13.82 24.07
N LYS A 279 0.45 14.60 23.23
CA LYS A 279 -0.59 14.11 22.32
C LYS A 279 0.03 13.45 21.10
N ALA A 280 1.09 14.06 20.53
CA ALA A 280 1.82 13.53 19.38
C ALA A 280 2.39 12.13 19.65
N ASP A 281 2.94 11.90 20.85
CA ASP A 281 3.51 10.61 21.25
C ASP A 281 2.45 9.48 21.37
N LYS A 282 1.16 9.83 21.46
CA LYS A 282 0.03 8.90 21.53
C LYS A 282 -0.57 8.56 20.17
N VAL A 283 -0.09 9.18 19.08
CA VAL A 283 -0.64 8.93 17.73
C VAL A 283 -0.13 7.60 17.19
N GLU A 284 -1.03 6.62 17.14
CA GLU A 284 -0.74 5.26 16.70
C GLU A 284 -0.34 5.18 15.23
N ASN A 285 0.58 4.26 14.91
CA ASN A 285 1.04 4.03 13.54
C ASN A 285 0.12 3.05 12.79
N ILE A 286 -1.08 3.51 12.47
CA ILE A 286 -2.10 2.73 11.75
C ILE A 286 -1.60 2.28 10.37
N SER A 287 -0.82 3.10 9.67
CA SER A 287 -0.19 2.73 8.40
C SER A 287 0.68 1.47 8.52
N ALA A 288 1.50 1.36 9.56
CA ALA A 288 2.30 0.15 9.80
C ALA A 288 1.42 -1.06 10.09
N TYR A 289 0.38 -0.91 10.90
CA TYR A 289 -0.54 -2.01 11.20
C TYR A 289 -1.27 -2.55 9.96
N LEU A 290 -1.60 -1.67 9.01
CA LEU A 290 -2.19 -2.07 7.74
C LEU A 290 -1.18 -2.79 6.84
N GLU A 291 0.06 -2.32 6.80
CA GLU A 291 1.13 -2.94 6.01
C GLU A 291 1.40 -4.38 6.45
N PHE A 292 1.59 -4.58 7.76
CA PHE A 292 1.83 -5.88 8.37
C PHE A 292 0.56 -6.72 8.56
N GLY A 293 -0.60 -6.09 8.61
CA GLY A 293 -1.87 -6.75 8.87
C GLY A 293 -2.05 -7.22 10.31
N SER A 294 -1.46 -6.52 11.27
CA SER A 294 -1.73 -6.73 12.68
C SER A 294 -1.35 -5.50 13.48
N CYS A 295 -2.11 -5.24 14.54
CA CYS A 295 -1.72 -4.32 15.62
C CYS A 295 -1.39 -5.07 16.92
N ASN A 296 -1.30 -6.40 16.90
CA ASN A 296 -0.88 -7.19 18.06
C ASN A 296 0.66 -7.21 18.16
N PRO A 297 1.25 -6.75 19.29
CA PRO A 297 2.71 -6.68 19.41
C PRO A 297 3.41 -8.03 19.21
N THR A 298 2.87 -9.13 19.75
CA THR A 298 3.46 -10.46 19.57
C THR A 298 3.45 -10.88 18.10
N GLU A 299 2.34 -10.65 17.39
CA GLU A 299 2.25 -11.01 15.97
C GLU A 299 3.21 -10.18 15.12
N LEU A 300 3.33 -8.88 15.41
CA LEU A 300 4.29 -7.99 14.76
C LEU A 300 5.74 -8.44 15.00
N SER A 301 6.10 -8.77 16.24
CA SER A 301 7.44 -9.27 16.57
C SER A 301 7.74 -10.63 15.91
N LEU A 302 6.75 -11.52 15.82
CA LEU A 302 6.90 -12.77 15.08
C LEU A 302 7.11 -12.53 13.58
N MET A 303 6.43 -11.53 12.99
CA MET A 303 6.64 -11.16 11.59
C MET A 303 7.99 -10.48 11.36
N SER A 304 8.49 -9.67 12.32
CA SER A 304 9.82 -9.07 12.21
C SER A 304 10.96 -10.09 12.26
N LEU A 305 10.71 -11.29 12.81
CA LEU A 305 11.64 -12.42 12.72
C LEU A 305 11.70 -13.06 11.32
N GLY A 306 10.83 -12.65 10.39
CA GLY A 306 10.74 -13.20 9.03
C GLY A 306 9.61 -14.20 8.83
N LEU A 307 8.76 -14.45 9.84
CA LEU A 307 7.60 -15.33 9.67
C LEU A 307 6.51 -14.64 8.84
N SER A 308 5.81 -15.41 8.00
CA SER A 308 4.62 -14.89 7.33
C SER A 308 3.55 -14.51 8.36
N ARG A 309 2.71 -13.51 8.02
CA ARG A 309 1.51 -13.17 8.81
C ARG A 309 0.67 -14.41 9.15
N SER A 310 0.53 -15.32 8.19
CA SER A 310 -0.27 -16.54 8.38
C SER A 310 0.29 -17.45 9.46
N THR A 311 1.61 -17.51 9.59
CA THR A 311 2.34 -18.29 10.60
C THR A 311 2.36 -17.57 11.93
N ALA A 312 2.56 -16.25 11.95
CA ALA A 312 2.50 -15.43 13.15
C ALA A 312 1.13 -15.54 13.86
N LEU A 313 0.03 -15.37 13.12
CA LEU A 313 -1.34 -15.55 13.65
C LEU A 313 -1.57 -16.99 14.15
N PHE A 314 -1.04 -17.99 13.44
CA PHE A 314 -1.17 -19.38 13.87
C PHE A 314 -0.44 -19.62 15.20
N LEU A 315 0.80 -19.17 15.33
CA LEU A 315 1.60 -19.30 16.54
C LEU A 315 0.94 -18.57 17.71
N LYS A 316 0.49 -17.33 17.50
CA LYS A 316 -0.17 -16.54 18.54
C LYS A 316 -1.43 -17.20 19.09
N ASN A 317 -2.19 -17.87 18.22
CA ASN A 317 -3.37 -18.63 18.64
C ASN A 317 -3.02 -19.98 19.31
N LYS A 318 -1.89 -20.59 18.93
CA LYS A 318 -1.45 -21.89 19.45
C LYS A 318 -0.76 -21.77 20.82
N PHE A 319 -0.05 -20.68 21.07
CA PHE A 319 0.80 -20.52 22.25
C PHE A 319 0.52 -19.21 22.97
N ASN A 320 0.62 -19.26 24.30
CA ASN A 320 0.56 -18.07 25.14
C ASN A 320 1.97 -17.50 25.31
N PHE A 321 2.36 -16.61 24.41
CA PHE A 321 3.67 -15.95 24.47
C PHE A 321 3.76 -15.03 25.70
N PRO A 322 4.96 -14.88 26.30
CA PRO A 322 5.19 -13.87 27.30
C PRO A 322 4.93 -12.47 26.72
N ARG A 323 4.50 -11.54 27.57
CA ARG A 323 4.33 -10.14 27.14
C ARG A 323 5.70 -9.52 26.85
N ASP A 324 5.73 -8.61 25.89
CA ASP A 324 6.89 -7.75 25.59
C ASP A 324 8.20 -8.53 25.38
N SER A 325 8.10 -9.73 24.78
CA SER A 325 9.26 -10.56 24.50
C SER A 325 10.11 -9.93 23.39
N SER A 326 11.41 -9.84 23.62
CA SER A 326 12.36 -9.48 22.56
C SER A 326 12.35 -10.54 21.46
N PRO A 327 12.84 -10.21 20.25
CA PRO A 327 13.02 -11.19 19.18
C PRO A 327 13.75 -12.47 19.64
N GLU A 328 14.81 -12.32 20.44
CA GLU A 328 15.59 -13.43 21.00
C GLU A 328 14.74 -14.26 21.97
N GLY A 329 13.99 -13.60 22.86
CA GLY A 329 13.08 -14.27 23.78
C GLY A 329 11.97 -15.05 23.07
N LEU A 330 11.49 -14.57 21.92
CA LEU A 330 10.54 -15.31 21.09
C LEU A 330 11.17 -16.55 20.44
N ILE A 331 12.42 -16.45 19.96
CA ILE A 331 13.18 -17.58 19.41
C ILE A 331 13.39 -18.65 20.49
N GLU A 332 13.93 -18.26 21.65
CA GLU A 332 14.13 -19.16 22.79
C GLU A 332 12.82 -19.83 23.21
N PHE A 333 11.74 -19.05 23.30
CA PHE A 333 10.42 -19.58 23.62
C PHE A 333 10.00 -20.64 22.61
N LEU A 334 10.16 -20.39 21.30
CA LEU A 334 9.78 -21.32 20.24
C LEU A 334 10.64 -22.60 20.22
N LEU A 335 11.94 -22.51 20.50
CA LEU A 335 12.85 -23.67 20.59
C LEU A 335 12.41 -24.68 21.66
N THR A 336 11.79 -24.21 22.75
CA THR A 336 11.29 -25.08 23.82
C THR A 336 9.93 -25.74 23.53
N ARG A 337 9.30 -25.44 22.38
CA ARG A 337 7.95 -25.93 22.05
C ARG A 337 7.98 -26.99 20.97
N ASN A 338 7.04 -27.93 21.08
CA ASN A 338 6.79 -28.88 20.00
C ASN A 338 6.00 -28.19 18.86
N ILE A 339 6.73 -27.80 17.82
CA ILE A 339 6.19 -27.14 16.62
C ILE A 339 5.47 -28.16 15.72
N ASN A 340 5.91 -29.42 15.73
CA ASN A 340 5.39 -30.51 14.90
C ASN A 340 4.07 -31.06 15.48
N SER A 341 2.95 -30.44 15.14
CA SER A 341 1.62 -31.03 15.36
C SER A 341 1.06 -31.60 14.06
N LYS A 342 0.35 -32.74 14.15
CA LYS A 342 -0.25 -33.45 12.99
C LYS A 342 -1.12 -32.59 12.05
N ASN A 343 -1.61 -31.44 12.51
CA ASN A 343 -2.48 -30.54 11.76
C ASN A 343 -1.82 -29.22 11.32
N THR A 344 -0.49 -29.04 11.51
CA THR A 344 0.21 -27.85 11.03
C THR A 344 0.63 -28.06 9.57
N PRO A 345 0.27 -27.17 8.62
CA PRO A 345 0.77 -27.24 7.26
C PRO A 345 2.30 -27.20 7.21
N GLU A 346 2.92 -28.01 6.35
CA GLU A 346 4.37 -28.16 6.25
C GLU A 346 5.11 -26.83 5.98
N PHE A 347 4.51 -25.95 5.17
CA PHE A 347 5.13 -24.66 4.87
C PHE A 347 5.35 -23.80 6.13
N ARG A 348 4.43 -23.86 7.11
CA ARG A 348 4.58 -23.12 8.38
C ARG A 348 5.68 -23.72 9.24
N ILE A 349 5.76 -25.05 9.29
CA ILE A 349 6.82 -25.73 10.03
C ILE A 349 8.17 -25.32 9.47
N ARG A 350 8.29 -25.23 8.14
CA ARG A 350 9.51 -24.80 7.47
C ARG A 350 9.85 -23.35 7.78
N GLU A 351 8.92 -22.41 7.62
CA GLU A 351 9.15 -21.01 8.01
C GLU A 351 9.64 -20.87 9.44
N ILE A 352 9.04 -21.63 10.38
CA ILE A 352 9.47 -21.62 11.78
C ILE A 352 10.89 -22.16 11.92
N LYS A 353 11.21 -23.29 11.28
CA LYS A 353 12.55 -23.87 11.33
C LYS A 353 13.62 -22.96 10.73
N ASP A 354 13.32 -22.32 9.59
CA ASP A 354 14.22 -21.39 8.93
C ASP A 354 14.57 -20.21 9.86
N VAL A 355 13.57 -19.64 10.54
CA VAL A 355 13.76 -18.56 11.54
C VAL A 355 14.53 -19.05 12.78
N LEU A 356 14.37 -20.31 13.16
CA LEU A 356 15.06 -20.91 14.31
C LEU A 356 16.46 -21.46 13.97
N GLY A 357 16.83 -21.54 12.69
CA GLY A 357 18.11 -22.07 12.23
C GLY A 357 18.29 -23.59 12.44
N ILE A 358 17.22 -24.40 12.31
CA ILE A 358 17.20 -25.86 12.60
C ILE A 358 16.66 -26.76 11.48
#